data_AF-A0A534X1F9-F1
#
_entry.id   AF-A0A534X1F9-F1
#
_cell.length_a   1.000
_cell.length_b   1.000
_cell.length_c   1.000
_cell.angle_alpha   90.00
_cell.angle_beta   90.00
_cell.angle_gamma   90.00
#
_symmetry.space_group_name_H-M   'P 1'
#
loop_
_entity.id
_entity.type
_entity.pdbx_description
1 polymer ?
#
loop_
_entity_poly.entity_id
_entity_poly.type
_entity_poly.pdbx_seq_one_letter_code
_entity_poly.pdbx_strand_id
1 'polypeptide(L)'
;MRRRVKLTTLAAGALLAWTVMPAGAADSVTGEVVDLSCYLAHPQTSLGAGHKKCAEVCLKKGLPAGLLTADKQLYLLIEDHDNAKAYAAVREKAAEKVTVEGEKVTQNGMQGIVVEAVK
;
A
#
# COMPACT_ATOMS: atom_id res chain seq x y z
N MET A 1 50.42 -47.92 17.20
CA MET A 1 49.25 -48.81 17.19
C MET A 1 48.01 -48.00 16.83
N ARG A 2 47.39 -48.31 15.69
CA ARG A 2 46.17 -47.66 15.18
C ARG A 2 44.96 -48.19 15.96
N ARG A 3 44.11 -47.30 16.49
CA ARG A 3 42.71 -47.66 16.79
C ARG A 3 41.80 -46.66 16.10
N ARG A 4 41.14 -47.17 15.06
CA ARG A 4 40.02 -46.57 14.35
C ARG A 4 38.88 -46.40 15.35
N VAL A 5 38.32 -45.19 15.46
CA VAL A 5 37.03 -44.98 16.09
C VAL A 5 36.06 -44.47 15.03
N LYS A 6 34.88 -45.07 15.04
CA LYS A 6 33.94 -45.19 13.93
C LYS A 6 33.20 -43.88 13.69
N LEU A 7 33.03 -43.57 12.42
CA LEU A 7 32.14 -42.54 11.89
C LEU A 7 30.69 -42.99 12.14
N THR A 8 29.97 -42.32 13.04
CA THR A 8 28.52 -42.49 13.22
C THR A 8 27.83 -41.23 12.73
N THR A 9 27.19 -41.35 11.57
CA THR A 9 26.25 -40.40 10.98
C THR A 9 25.08 -40.18 11.93
N LEU A 10 24.90 -38.95 12.43
CA LEU A 10 23.65 -38.50 13.04
C LEU A 10 22.80 -37.86 11.95
N ALA A 11 21.62 -38.42 11.72
CA ALA A 11 20.64 -37.96 10.74
C ALA A 11 20.05 -36.60 11.13
N ALA A 12 19.94 -35.72 10.13
CA ALA A 12 19.29 -34.42 10.23
C ALA A 12 17.76 -34.60 10.38
N GLY A 13 17.23 -34.17 11.53
CA GLY A 13 15.80 -33.97 11.73
C GLY A 13 15.48 -32.48 11.57
N ALA A 14 15.28 -32.02 10.34
CA ALA A 14 14.76 -30.68 10.08
C ALA A 14 13.23 -30.70 10.24
N LEU A 15 12.75 -30.34 11.42
CA LEU A 15 11.34 -30.01 11.66
C LEU A 15 11.03 -28.72 10.89
N LEU A 16 10.39 -28.86 9.73
CA LEU A 16 9.70 -27.77 9.04
C LEU A 16 8.51 -27.35 9.89
N ALA A 17 8.75 -26.49 10.87
CA ALA A 17 7.70 -25.71 11.51
C ALA A 17 7.21 -24.70 10.47
N TRP A 18 6.12 -25.01 9.78
CA TRP A 18 5.35 -24.01 9.05
C TRP A 18 4.76 -23.06 10.09
N THR A 19 5.48 -21.97 10.36
CA THR A 19 4.89 -20.82 11.01
C THR A 19 3.85 -20.25 10.06
N VAL A 20 2.58 -20.54 10.33
CA VAL A 20 1.48 -19.77 9.76
C VAL A 20 1.66 -18.35 10.28
N MET A 21 2.21 -17.47 9.44
CA MET A 21 2.25 -16.05 9.75
C MET A 21 0.79 -15.58 9.79
N PRO A 22 0.34 -14.97 10.91
CA PRO A 22 -0.95 -14.31 10.89
C PRO A 22 -0.89 -13.26 9.78
N ALA A 23 -1.91 -13.21 8.92
CA ALA A 23 -2.12 -12.08 8.03
C ALA A 23 -2.04 -10.82 8.91
N GLY A 24 -1.02 -10.01 8.69
CA GLY A 24 -0.80 -8.79 9.46
C GLY A 24 -2.07 -7.94 9.40
N ALA A 25 -2.47 -7.35 10.53
CA ALA A 25 -3.57 -6.40 10.51
C ALA A 25 -3.23 -5.29 9.50
N ALA A 26 -4.11 -5.06 8.53
CA ALA A 26 -3.94 -4.03 7.52
C ALA A 26 -3.69 -2.67 8.19
N ASP A 27 -2.73 -1.90 7.67
CA ASP A 27 -2.54 -0.53 8.10
C ASP A 27 -3.78 0.28 7.75
N SER A 28 -4.14 1.24 8.60
CA SER A 28 -5.23 2.17 8.37
C SER A 28 -4.69 3.59 8.26
N VAL A 29 -4.99 4.29 7.17
CA VAL A 29 -4.53 5.66 6.90
C VAL A 29 -5.70 6.53 6.45
N THR A 30 -5.89 7.66 7.13
CA THR A 30 -6.91 8.64 6.78
C THR A 30 -6.29 9.83 6.06
N GLY A 31 -6.88 10.23 4.94
CA GLY A 31 -6.42 11.37 4.16
C GLY A 31 -7.39 11.76 3.06
N GLU A 32 -7.04 12.81 2.32
CA GLU A 32 -7.74 13.24 1.12
C GLU A 32 -7.26 12.43 -0.08
N VAL A 33 -8.19 11.91 -0.89
CA VAL A 33 -7.84 11.28 -2.17
C VAL A 33 -7.48 12.36 -3.19
N VAL A 34 -6.25 12.32 -3.70
CA VAL A 34 -5.72 13.30 -4.64
C VAL A 34 -5.38 12.65 -5.99
N ASP A 35 -5.46 13.42 -7.07
CA ASP A 35 -4.68 13.12 -8.28
C ASP A 35 -3.23 13.55 -8.03
N LEU A 36 -2.30 12.59 -8.05
CA LEU A 36 -0.89 12.85 -7.79
C LEU A 36 -0.25 13.72 -8.88
N SER A 37 -0.73 13.64 -10.12
CA SER A 37 -0.17 14.44 -11.21
C SER A 37 -0.38 15.93 -10.95
N CYS A 38 -1.61 16.32 -10.62
CA CYS A 38 -1.94 17.67 -10.21
C CYS A 38 -1.33 18.05 -8.87
N TYR A 39 -1.41 17.19 -7.84
CA TYR A 39 -0.90 17.56 -6.50
C TYR A 39 0.62 17.79 -6.48
N LEU A 40 1.40 16.94 -7.15
CA LEU A 40 2.86 17.10 -7.18
C LEU A 40 3.30 18.33 -7.97
N ALA A 41 2.60 18.68 -9.05
CA ALA A 41 2.92 19.85 -9.87
C ALA A 41 2.35 21.17 -9.29
N HIS A 42 1.20 21.11 -8.63
CA HIS A 42 0.40 22.27 -8.21
C HIS A 42 -0.20 22.12 -6.80
N PRO A 43 0.63 21.89 -5.77
CA PRO A 43 0.16 21.47 -4.43
C PRO A 43 -0.75 22.50 -3.73
N GLN A 44 -0.69 23.77 -4.11
CA GLN A 44 -1.49 24.85 -3.50
C GLN A 44 -2.91 24.96 -4.08
N THR A 45 -3.13 24.42 -5.27
CA THR A 45 -4.38 24.61 -6.04
C THR A 45 -5.09 23.30 -6.36
N SER A 46 -4.49 22.16 -5.99
CA SER A 46 -4.94 20.82 -6.39
C SER A 46 -5.55 20.01 -5.25
N LEU A 47 -6.14 20.69 -4.26
CA LEU A 47 -6.75 20.09 -3.08
C LEU A 47 -8.18 20.58 -2.85
N GLY A 48 -8.93 19.78 -2.10
CA GLY A 48 -10.24 20.09 -1.55
C GLY A 48 -11.35 20.24 -2.59
N ALA A 49 -12.51 20.69 -2.12
CA ALA A 49 -13.72 20.79 -2.94
C ALA A 49 -13.55 21.67 -4.20
N GLY A 50 -12.67 22.67 -4.15
CA GLY A 50 -12.35 23.52 -5.30
C GLY A 50 -11.68 22.77 -6.46
N HIS A 51 -10.96 21.68 -6.18
CA HIS A 51 -10.27 20.87 -7.19
C HIS A 51 -11.00 19.58 -7.55
N LYS A 52 -12.09 19.21 -6.85
CA LYS A 52 -12.80 17.93 -7.00
C LYS A 52 -13.07 17.53 -8.44
N LYS A 53 -13.75 18.38 -9.22
CA LYS A 53 -14.11 18.06 -10.63
C LYS A 53 -12.89 17.80 -11.51
N CYS A 54 -11.79 18.52 -11.28
CA CYS A 54 -10.56 18.33 -12.04
C CYS A 54 -9.90 16.99 -11.66
N ALA A 55 -9.79 16.72 -10.36
CA ALA A 55 -9.27 15.45 -9.85
C ALA A 55 -10.11 14.25 -10.33
N GLU A 56 -11.44 14.33 -10.32
CA GLU A 56 -12.32 13.26 -10.85
C GLU A 56 -12.01 12.93 -12.32
N VAL A 57 -11.83 13.96 -13.16
CA VAL A 57 -11.50 13.77 -14.57
C VAL A 57 -10.11 13.14 -14.73
N CYS A 58 -9.12 13.58 -13.96
CA CYS A 58 -7.77 13.03 -13.96
C CYS A 58 -7.75 11.55 -13.53
N LEU A 59 -8.40 11.24 -12.40
CA LEU A 59 -8.48 9.89 -11.89
C LEU A 59 -9.26 8.98 -12.85
N LYS A 60 -10.35 9.43 -13.48
CA LYS A 60 -11.07 8.65 -14.51
C LYS A 60 -10.23 8.36 -15.75
N LYS A 61 -9.28 9.23 -16.09
CA LYS A 61 -8.32 9.02 -17.19
C LYS A 61 -7.19 8.04 -16.86
N GLY A 62 -7.08 7.59 -15.61
CA GLY A 62 -6.00 6.69 -15.19
C GLY A 62 -4.76 7.39 -14.65
N LEU A 63 -4.83 8.69 -14.33
CA LEU A 63 -3.72 9.33 -13.63
C LEU A 63 -3.57 8.76 -12.21
N PRO A 64 -2.35 8.76 -11.64
CA PRO A 64 -2.09 8.07 -10.37
C PRO A 64 -2.86 8.69 -9.21
N ALA A 65 -3.54 7.85 -8.44
CA ALA A 65 -4.23 8.27 -7.22
C ALA A 65 -3.27 8.28 -6.04
N GLY A 66 -3.48 9.24 -5.14
CA GLY A 66 -2.74 9.33 -3.89
C GLY A 66 -3.64 9.60 -2.71
N LEU A 67 -3.08 9.46 -1.51
CA LEU A 67 -3.72 9.80 -0.26
C LEU A 67 -2.83 10.81 0.49
N LEU A 68 -3.35 12.02 0.70
CA LEU A 68 -2.68 13.08 1.45
C LEU A 68 -3.26 13.16 2.86
N THR A 69 -2.45 12.84 3.86
CA THR A 69 -2.85 12.91 5.26
C THR A 69 -2.84 14.34 5.80
N ALA A 70 -3.47 14.57 6.95
CA ALA A 70 -3.49 15.88 7.60
C ALA A 70 -2.10 16.38 8.03
N ASP A 71 -1.19 15.47 8.37
CA ASP A 71 0.23 15.73 8.68
C ASP A 71 1.13 15.73 7.43
N LYS A 72 0.53 15.84 6.24
CA LYS A 72 1.19 15.99 4.94
C LYS A 72 2.05 14.81 4.51
N GLN A 73 1.78 13.61 5.02
CA GLN A 73 2.30 12.38 4.42
C GLN A 73 1.53 12.10 3.13
N LEU A 74 2.26 11.70 2.09
CA LEU A 74 1.70 11.39 0.79
C LEU A 74 1.98 9.94 0.45
N TYR A 75 0.91 9.20 0.17
CA TYR A 75 0.99 7.80 -0.22
C TYR A 75 0.52 7.64 -1.66
N LEU A 76 1.26 6.88 -2.47
CA LEU A 76 0.74 6.32 -3.72
C LEU A 76 -0.29 5.25 -3.39
N LEU A 77 -1.49 5.36 -3.95
CA LEU A 77 -2.47 4.29 -3.87
C LEU A 77 -2.16 3.27 -4.96
N ILE A 78 -2.01 2.01 -4.57
CA ILE A 78 -1.61 0.91 -5.44
C ILE A 78 -2.77 -0.07 -5.51
N GLU A 79 -3.11 -0.51 -6.72
CA GLU A 79 -4.10 -1.56 -6.90
C GLU A 79 -3.58 -2.88 -6.33
N ASP A 80 -4.40 -3.56 -5.54
CA ASP A 80 -4.16 -4.95 -5.19
C ASP A 80 -4.44 -5.83 -6.42
N HIS A 81 -3.44 -6.59 -6.87
CA HIS A 81 -3.55 -7.50 -8.01
C HIS A 81 -4.62 -8.58 -7.80
N ASP A 82 -4.89 -8.98 -6.55
CA ASP A 82 -5.90 -9.98 -6.22
C ASP A 82 -7.29 -9.36 -6.02
N ASN A 83 -7.38 -8.04 -5.80
CA ASN A 83 -8.62 -7.32 -5.54
C ASN A 83 -8.62 -5.85 -6.04
N ALA A 84 -8.84 -5.67 -7.34
CA ALA A 84 -8.93 -4.34 -7.95
C ALA A 84 -10.13 -3.47 -7.48
N LYS A 85 -11.14 -4.05 -6.82
CA LYS A 85 -12.40 -3.35 -6.50
C LYS A 85 -12.19 -2.19 -5.52
N ALA A 86 -11.34 -2.38 -4.52
CA ALA A 86 -11.10 -1.37 -3.50
C ALA A 86 -10.35 -0.16 -4.08
N TYR A 87 -9.36 -0.41 -4.95
CA TYR A 87 -8.66 0.63 -5.69
C TYR A 87 -9.59 1.41 -6.65
N ALA A 88 -10.46 0.70 -7.38
CA ALA A 88 -11.48 1.35 -8.21
C ALA A 88 -12.42 2.23 -7.37
N ALA A 89 -12.86 1.75 -6.20
CA ALA A 89 -13.76 2.48 -5.31
C ALA A 89 -13.12 3.76 -4.75
N VAL A 90 -11.85 3.71 -4.30
CA VAL A 90 -11.18 4.91 -3.76
C VAL A 90 -10.94 5.97 -4.85
N ARG A 91 -10.76 5.57 -6.12
CA ARG A 91 -10.62 6.53 -7.24
C ARG A 91 -11.87 7.35 -7.54
N GLU A 92 -13.04 6.86 -7.16
CA GLU A 92 -14.30 7.62 -7.26
C GLU A 92 -14.49 8.61 -6.10
N LYS A 93 -13.53 8.70 -5.17
CA LYS A 93 -13.58 9.54 -3.96
C LYS A 93 -12.69 10.77 -4.07
N ALA A 94 -12.46 11.27 -5.27
CA ALA A 94 -11.60 12.43 -5.53
C ALA A 94 -11.93 13.63 -4.63
N ALA A 95 -10.89 14.21 -4.01
CA ALA A 95 -10.97 15.31 -3.04
C ALA A 95 -11.83 15.03 -1.79
N GLU A 96 -12.24 13.78 -1.55
CA GLU A 96 -12.92 13.36 -0.32
C GLU A 96 -11.89 12.86 0.69
N LYS A 97 -12.19 13.07 1.97
CA LYS A 97 -11.43 12.44 3.05
C LYS A 97 -11.99 11.04 3.29
N VAL A 98 -11.12 10.05 3.18
CA VAL A 98 -11.44 8.63 3.35
C VAL A 98 -10.44 7.99 4.30
N THR A 99 -10.78 6.81 4.80
CA THR A 99 -9.83 5.93 5.45
C THR A 99 -9.54 4.74 4.54
N VAL A 100 -8.28 4.58 4.15
CA VAL A 100 -7.79 3.46 3.36
C VAL A 100 -7.19 2.43 4.30
N GLU A 101 -7.59 1.17 4.12
CA GLU A 101 -6.96 0.02 4.77
C GLU A 101 -6.13 -0.75 3.74
N GLY A 102 -4.94 -1.19 4.13
CA GLY A 102 -4.09 -2.00 3.28
C GLY A 102 -2.65 -2.13 3.76
N GLU A 103 -1.78 -2.74 2.95
CA GLU A 103 -0.35 -2.86 3.25
C GLU A 103 0.40 -1.57 2.91
N LYS A 104 1.02 -0.93 3.90
CA LYS A 104 2.00 0.14 3.63
C LYS A 104 3.27 -0.44 3.05
N VAL A 105 3.70 0.09 1.92
CA VAL A 105 4.95 -0.25 1.28
C VAL A 105 5.86 0.97 1.20
N THR A 106 7.16 0.76 1.34
CA THR A 106 8.17 1.80 1.10
C THR A 106 9.31 1.24 0.26
N GLN A 107 9.60 1.88 -0.86
CA GLN A 107 10.70 1.50 -1.76
C GLN A 107 11.47 2.75 -2.17
N ASN A 108 12.76 2.81 -1.86
CA ASN A 108 13.65 3.92 -2.23
C ASN A 108 13.11 5.31 -1.84
N GLY A 109 12.44 5.41 -0.69
CA GLY A 109 11.85 6.67 -0.21
C GLY A 109 10.48 7.01 -0.78
N MET A 110 9.93 6.21 -1.70
CA MET A 110 8.52 6.30 -2.11
C MET A 110 7.67 5.49 -1.16
N GLN A 111 6.63 6.11 -0.62
CA GLN A 111 5.64 5.46 0.22
C GLN A 111 4.37 5.18 -0.58
N GLY A 112 3.77 4.01 -0.36
CA GLY A 112 2.52 3.63 -0.99
C GLY A 112 1.68 2.77 -0.05
N ILE A 113 0.42 2.56 -0.44
CA ILE A 113 -0.51 1.66 0.22
C ILE A 113 -1.14 0.78 -0.85
N VAL A 114 -0.99 -0.54 -0.73
CA VAL A 114 -1.76 -1.51 -1.53
C VAL A 114 -3.19 -1.51 -0.98
N VAL A 115 -4.15 -1.08 -1.79
CA VAL A 115 -5.50 -0.76 -1.30
C VAL A 115 -6.36 -2.01 -1.16
N GLU A 116 -6.65 -2.41 0.08
CA GLU A 116 -7.51 -3.55 0.40
C GLU A 116 -8.96 -3.13 0.68
N ALA A 117 -9.17 -1.98 1.30
CA ALA A 117 -10.49 -1.40 1.55
C ALA A 117 -10.47 0.14 1.64
N VAL A 118 -11.64 0.75 1.45
CA VAL A 118 -11.87 2.19 1.63
C VAL A 118 -13.16 2.43 2.42
N LYS A 119 -13.10 3.33 3.40
CA LYS A 119 -14.21 3.72 4.29
C LYS A 119 -14.45 5.23 4.22
#